data_AF-A0AAJ1QN68-F1
#
_entry.id   AF-A0AAJ1QN68-F1
#
_cell.length_a   1.000
_cell.length_b   1.000
_cell.length_c   1.000
_cell.angle_alpha   90.00
_cell.angle_beta   90.00
_cell.angle_gamma   90.00
#
_symmetry.space_group_name_H-M   'P 1'
#
loop_
_entity.id
_entity.type
_entity.pdbx_description
1 polymer ?
#
loop_
_entity_poly.entity_id
_entity_poly.type
_entity_poly.pdbx_seq_one_letter_code
_entity_poly.pdbx_strand_id
1 'polypeptide(L)'
;MGSGTDLALLAGVLGLSTMDDGIPNAKKIAEENGLQYEFTKRVLGSYHPNTVLVELTGGARTVKVLASSLGGGKVEVQEFDEYPFKFSGERPTLVIRHSDQKGVIAELSDILYQKGLNIARMANERSKINGAAITVCEIDNIIEDTFLSLLKREIPIIDEIVLVQTK
;
A
#
# COMPACT_ATOMS: atom_id res chain seq x y z
N MET A 1 -21.16 -1.10 19.27
CA MET A 1 -20.01 -0.48 19.96
C MET A 1 -18.77 -0.81 19.14
N GLY A 2 -18.21 0.19 18.46
CA GLY A 2 -17.02 0.00 17.62
C GLY A 2 -15.78 -0.21 18.49
N SER A 3 -14.89 -1.10 18.07
CA SER A 3 -13.61 -1.30 18.74
C SER A 3 -12.69 -0.09 18.49
N GLY A 4 -11.66 0.09 19.33
CA GLY A 4 -10.61 1.09 19.05
C GLY A 4 -9.92 0.85 17.69
N THR A 5 -9.88 -0.41 17.24
CA THR A 5 -9.35 -0.80 15.93
C THR A 5 -10.22 -0.27 14.79
N ASP A 6 -11.54 -0.34 14.90
CA ASP A 6 -12.46 0.16 13.85
C ASP A 6 -12.27 1.66 13.63
N LEU A 7 -12.11 2.40 14.74
CA LEU A 7 -11.85 3.84 14.68
C LEU A 7 -10.49 4.16 14.07
N ALA A 8 -9.44 3.43 14.44
CA ALA A 8 -8.10 3.60 13.89
C ALA A 8 -8.05 3.30 12.38
N LEU A 9 -8.76 2.25 11.93
CA LEU A 9 -8.88 1.93 10.51
C LEU A 9 -9.60 3.03 9.74
N LEU A 10 -10.73 3.52 10.25
CA LEU A 10 -11.45 4.62 9.61
C LEU A 10 -10.60 5.90 9.52
N ALA A 11 -9.90 6.24 10.61
CA ALA A 11 -8.99 7.37 10.64
C ALA A 11 -7.87 7.24 9.59
N GLY A 12 -7.27 6.06 9.47
CA GLY A 12 -6.27 5.78 8.44
C GLY A 12 -6.80 5.92 7.01
N VAL A 13 -8.03 5.45 6.74
CA VAL A 13 -8.70 5.63 5.43
C VAL A 13 -8.96 7.11 5.12
N LEU A 14 -9.25 7.92 6.14
CA LEU A 14 -9.42 9.36 6.02
C LEU A 14 -8.09 10.13 5.89
N GLY A 15 -6.94 9.44 5.96
CA GLY A 15 -5.62 10.05 5.88
C GLY A 15 -5.17 10.74 7.17
N LEU A 16 -5.83 10.47 8.30
CA LEU A 16 -5.42 10.99 9.60
C LEU A 16 -4.17 10.24 10.08
N SER A 17 -3.16 10.98 10.55
CA SER A 17 -1.97 10.38 11.15
C SER A 17 -2.28 9.73 12.49
N THR A 18 -1.37 8.89 13.01
CA THR A 18 -1.55 8.21 14.31
C THR A 18 -1.58 9.16 15.51
N MET A 19 -1.13 10.41 15.34
CA MET A 19 -1.10 11.47 16.36
C MET A 19 -2.14 12.57 16.09
N ASP A 20 -3.06 12.35 15.15
CA ASP A 20 -4.03 13.35 14.75
C ASP A 20 -5.15 13.51 15.80
N ASP A 21 -5.35 14.74 16.29
CA ASP A 21 -6.42 15.07 17.24
C ASP A 21 -7.83 14.85 16.66
N GLY A 22 -7.95 14.65 15.34
CA GLY A 22 -9.16 14.30 14.63
C GLY A 22 -9.59 12.83 14.76
N ILE A 23 -8.72 11.92 15.24
CA ILE A 23 -9.04 10.48 15.38
C ILE A 23 -10.36 10.24 16.15
N PRO A 24 -10.61 10.87 17.32
CA PRO A 24 -11.88 10.70 18.04
C PRO A 24 -13.11 11.09 17.23
N ASN A 25 -12.93 11.99 16.26
CA ASN A 25 -13.99 12.52 15.40
C ASN A 25 -14.04 11.83 14.02
N ALA A 26 -13.23 10.80 13.76
CA ALA A 26 -13.12 10.17 12.44
C ALA A 26 -14.48 9.75 11.83
N LYS A 27 -15.42 9.27 12.65
CA LYS A 27 -16.77 8.92 12.17
C LYS A 27 -17.54 10.13 11.65
N LYS A 28 -17.47 11.25 12.38
CA LYS A 28 -18.11 12.50 11.98
C LYS A 28 -17.47 13.04 10.70
N ILE A 29 -16.14 13.01 10.63
CA ILE A 29 -15.37 13.41 9.44
C ILE A 29 -15.75 12.55 8.23
N ALA A 30 -15.93 11.23 8.42
CA ALA A 30 -16.39 10.34 7.35
C ALA A 30 -17.78 10.73 6.84
N GLU A 31 -18.74 10.99 7.74
CA GLU A 31 -20.08 11.46 7.37
C GLU A 31 -20.06 12.80 6.64
N GLU A 32 -19.29 13.78 7.15
CA GLU A 32 -19.13 15.10 6.52
C GLU A 32 -18.50 15.01 5.12
N ASN A 33 -17.60 14.05 4.91
CA ASN A 33 -16.99 13.78 3.60
C ASN A 33 -17.83 12.87 2.69
N GLY A 34 -19.00 12.39 3.16
CA GLY A 34 -19.85 11.47 2.41
C GLY A 34 -19.25 10.07 2.23
N LEU A 35 -18.28 9.68 3.07
CA LEU A 35 -17.67 8.35 3.05
C LEU A 35 -18.61 7.34 3.70
N GLN A 36 -19.10 6.39 2.90
CA GLN A 36 -19.84 5.23 3.39
C GLN A 36 -18.84 4.15 3.84
N TYR A 37 -19.09 3.56 5.01
CA TYR A 37 -18.24 2.51 5.55
C TYR A 37 -19.05 1.45 6.30
N GLU A 38 -18.54 0.23 6.33
CA GLU A 38 -19.07 -0.89 7.09
C GLU A 38 -17.92 -1.67 7.75
N PHE A 39 -18.14 -2.14 8.98
CA PHE A 39 -17.20 -3.01 9.67
C PHE A 39 -17.83 -4.38 9.91
N THR A 40 -17.25 -5.40 9.29
CA THR A 40 -17.74 -6.78 9.39
C THR A 40 -16.69 -7.66 10.05
N LYS A 41 -17.06 -8.30 11.16
CA LYS A 41 -16.22 -9.30 11.83
C LYS A 41 -16.42 -10.65 11.15
N ARG A 42 -15.33 -11.21 10.63
CA ARG A 42 -15.34 -12.53 9.98
C ARG A 42 -14.03 -13.27 10.26
N VAL A 43 -14.09 -14.60 10.29
CA VAL A 43 -12.90 -15.45 10.24
C VAL A 43 -12.34 -15.43 8.81
N LEU A 44 -11.15 -14.86 8.64
CA LEU A 44 -10.49 -14.72 7.34
C LEU A 44 -9.73 -15.97 6.91
N GLY A 45 -9.87 -17.09 7.62
CA GLY A 45 -9.15 -18.34 7.38
C GLY A 45 -7.99 -18.49 8.36
N SER A 46 -6.83 -18.96 7.87
CA SER A 46 -5.65 -19.28 8.69
C SER A 46 -4.72 -18.08 8.95
N TYR A 47 -5.19 -16.85 8.75
CA TYR A 47 -4.40 -15.64 9.03
C TYR A 47 -4.32 -15.34 10.53
N HIS A 48 -3.44 -14.40 10.91
CA HIS A 48 -3.27 -13.96 12.28
C HIS A 48 -4.61 -13.45 12.87
N PRO A 49 -4.91 -13.64 14.17
CA PRO A 49 -6.17 -13.18 14.77
C PRO A 49 -6.43 -11.67 14.61
N ASN A 50 -5.37 -10.87 14.46
CA ASN A 50 -5.47 -9.43 14.18
C ASN A 50 -5.25 -9.12 12.69
N THR A 51 -5.92 -9.88 11.80
CA THR A 51 -5.92 -9.62 10.35
C THR A 51 -7.16 -8.85 9.96
N VAL A 52 -6.98 -7.86 9.09
CA VAL A 52 -8.06 -7.06 8.52
C VAL A 52 -7.95 -7.09 7.01
N LEU A 53 -9.09 -7.28 6.34
CA LEU A 53 -9.26 -6.98 4.92
C LEU A 53 -9.88 -5.59 4.82
N VAL A 54 -9.19 -4.68 4.14
CA VAL A 54 -9.69 -3.34 3.85
C VAL A 54 -10.02 -3.29 2.36
N GLU A 55 -11.29 -3.06 2.04
CA GLU A 55 -11.77 -2.85 0.68
C GLU A 55 -12.19 -1.39 0.52
N LEU A 56 -11.49 -0.63 -0.33
CA LEU A 56 -11.74 0.79 -0.58
C LEU A 56 -12.22 0.97 -2.01
N THR A 57 -13.39 1.57 -2.19
CA THR A 57 -13.93 1.87 -3.52
C THR A 57 -14.04 3.39 -3.69
N GLY A 58 -13.36 3.91 -4.71
CA GLY A 58 -13.49 5.29 -5.15
C GLY A 58 -14.11 5.37 -6.54
N GLY A 59 -14.22 6.57 -7.10
CA GLY A 59 -14.89 6.80 -8.39
C GLY A 59 -14.23 6.11 -9.59
N ALA A 60 -12.94 5.78 -9.51
CA ALA A 60 -12.19 5.18 -10.60
C ALA A 60 -11.89 3.68 -10.42
N ARG A 61 -11.86 3.18 -9.17
CA ARG A 61 -11.39 1.82 -8.87
C ARG A 61 -11.73 1.38 -7.46
N THR A 62 -11.58 0.07 -7.25
CA THR A 62 -11.56 -0.59 -5.95
C THR A 62 -10.15 -1.09 -5.65
N VAL A 63 -9.70 -0.92 -4.42
CA VAL A 63 -8.44 -1.45 -3.89
C VAL A 63 -8.74 -2.39 -2.72
N LYS A 64 -8.05 -3.53 -2.67
CA LYS A 64 -8.13 -4.50 -1.57
C LYS A 64 -6.77 -4.69 -0.93
N VAL A 65 -6.72 -4.57 0.39
CA VAL A 65 -5.49 -4.78 1.18
C VAL A 65 -5.80 -5.74 2.32
N LEU A 66 -5.06 -6.84 2.37
CA LEU A 66 -5.08 -7.76 3.50
C LEU A 66 -3.83 -7.49 4.35
N ALA A 67 -4.01 -7.16 5.63
CA ALA A 67 -2.89 -6.87 6.52
C ALA A 67 -3.11 -7.43 7.92
N SER A 68 -2.03 -7.88 8.54
CA SER A 68 -1.98 -8.40 9.90
C SER A 68 -1.22 -7.44 10.81
N SER A 69 -1.80 -7.11 11.97
CA SER A 69 -1.01 -6.58 13.08
C SER A 69 -0.36 -7.73 13.85
N LEU A 70 0.97 -7.72 13.91
CA LEU A 70 1.77 -8.77 14.56
C LEU A 70 2.05 -8.46 16.05
N GLY A 71 1.52 -7.35 16.56
CA GLY A 71 1.80 -6.84 17.91
C GLY A 71 3.05 -5.97 17.98
N GLY A 72 3.17 -5.16 19.03
CA GLY A 72 4.32 -4.27 19.24
C GLY A 72 4.47 -3.16 18.19
N GLY A 73 3.37 -2.73 17.56
CA GLY A 73 3.37 -1.71 16.51
C GLY A 73 3.72 -2.23 15.11
N LYS A 74 4.01 -3.53 14.97
CA LYS A 74 4.36 -4.12 13.68
C LYS A 74 3.13 -4.50 12.87
N VAL A 75 3.16 -4.16 11.59
CA VAL A 75 2.16 -4.52 10.59
C VAL A 75 2.86 -5.29 9.48
N GLU A 76 2.17 -6.28 8.93
CA GLU A 76 2.56 -6.97 7.70
C GLU A 76 1.38 -6.87 6.73
N VAL A 77 1.55 -6.16 5.61
CA VAL A 77 0.67 -6.30 4.45
C VAL A 77 0.98 -7.66 3.85
N GLN A 78 -0.06 -8.43 3.53
CA GLN A 78 0.04 -9.82 3.06
C GLN A 78 -0.50 -9.99 1.64
N GLU A 79 -1.49 -9.18 1.27
CA GLU A 79 -2.06 -9.15 -0.08
C GLU A 79 -2.42 -7.72 -0.48
N PHE A 80 -2.17 -7.40 -1.75
CA PHE A 80 -2.55 -6.12 -2.36
C PHE A 80 -3.16 -6.37 -3.74
N ASP A 81 -4.44 -6.04 -3.89
CA ASP A 81 -5.28 -6.36 -5.07
C ASP A 81 -5.07 -7.78 -5.59
N GLU A 82 -5.26 -8.74 -4.69
CA GLU A 82 -5.19 -10.20 -4.95
C GLU A 82 -3.80 -10.76 -5.21
N TYR A 83 -2.76 -9.91 -5.25
CA TYR A 83 -1.40 -10.40 -5.34
C TYR A 83 -0.80 -10.66 -3.94
N PRO A 84 -0.19 -11.83 -3.72
CA PRO A 84 0.34 -12.23 -2.41
C PRO A 84 1.71 -11.58 -2.14
N PHE A 85 1.69 -10.33 -1.67
CA PHE A 85 2.92 -9.59 -1.32
C PHE A 85 3.02 -9.29 0.15
N LYS A 86 4.21 -9.58 0.68
CA LYS A 86 4.59 -9.27 2.05
C LYS A 86 5.54 -8.08 2.13
N PHE A 87 5.10 -7.03 2.83
CA PHE A 87 5.92 -5.90 3.26
C PHE A 87 5.37 -5.29 4.54
N SER A 88 6.23 -4.67 5.36
CA SER A 88 5.82 -4.09 6.64
C SER A 88 5.56 -2.59 6.58
N GLY A 89 6.08 -1.91 5.55
CA GLY A 89 6.05 -0.44 5.46
C GLY A 89 7.01 0.25 6.44
N GLU A 90 7.86 -0.51 7.15
CA GLU A 90 8.92 0.04 8.03
C GLU A 90 10.03 0.73 7.23
N ARG A 91 10.16 0.38 5.96
CA ARG A 91 11.02 1.07 4.99
C ARG A 91 10.15 1.78 3.94
N PRO A 92 10.63 2.89 3.36
CA PRO A 92 10.10 3.44 2.12
C PRO A 92 9.83 2.32 1.11
N THR A 93 8.57 2.13 0.74
CA THR A 93 8.14 1.03 -0.11
C THR A 93 7.42 1.59 -1.32
N LEU A 94 7.96 1.34 -2.52
CA LEU A 94 7.28 1.61 -3.77
C LEU A 94 6.43 0.39 -4.13
N VAL A 95 5.14 0.63 -4.36
CA VAL A 95 4.21 -0.35 -4.94
C VAL A 95 3.86 0.15 -6.34
N ILE A 96 4.37 -0.56 -7.35
CA ILE A 96 4.35 -0.12 -8.75
C ILE A 96 3.46 -1.08 -9.54
N ARG A 97 2.39 -0.59 -10.14
CA ARG A 97 1.59 -1.34 -11.12
C ARG A 97 2.11 -1.05 -12.52
N HIS A 98 2.27 -2.09 -13.32
CA HIS A 98 2.73 -1.99 -14.69
C HIS A 98 2.23 -3.19 -15.50
N SER A 99 2.43 -3.16 -16.81
CA SER A 99 2.31 -4.37 -17.62
C SER A 99 3.60 -5.20 -17.56
N ASP A 100 3.47 -6.52 -17.54
CA ASP A 100 4.59 -7.45 -17.63
C ASP A 100 5.28 -7.32 -18.99
N GLN A 101 6.42 -6.63 -19.03
CA GLN A 101 7.19 -6.46 -20.24
C GLN A 101 8.68 -6.65 -19.97
N LYS A 102 9.38 -7.20 -20.95
CA LYS A 102 10.84 -7.31 -20.92
C LYS A 102 11.46 -5.93 -20.68
N GLY A 103 12.32 -5.84 -19.67
CA GLY A 103 13.11 -4.65 -19.39
C GLY A 103 12.64 -3.84 -18.18
N VAL A 104 11.36 -3.90 -17.80
CA VAL A 104 10.78 -3.04 -16.74
C VAL A 104 11.54 -3.14 -15.42
N ILE A 105 11.84 -4.36 -14.96
CA ILE A 105 12.58 -4.57 -13.71
C ILE A 105 14.03 -4.10 -13.82
N ALA A 106 14.66 -4.27 -14.99
CA ALA A 106 16.04 -3.85 -15.22
C ALA A 106 16.13 -2.31 -15.26
N GLU A 107 15.19 -1.66 -15.94
CA GLU A 107 15.08 -0.21 -16.03
C GLU A 107 14.79 0.43 -14.66
N LEU A 108 13.86 -0.14 -13.89
CA LEU A 108 13.61 0.28 -12.51
C LEU A 108 14.87 0.17 -11.65
N SER A 109 15.59 -0.95 -11.75
CA SER A 109 16.82 -1.19 -10.98
C SER A 109 17.94 -0.22 -11.38
N ASP A 110 18.08 0.08 -12.68
CA ASP A 110 19.08 1.04 -13.16
C ASP A 110 18.76 2.45 -12.66
N ILE A 111 17.50 2.92 -12.74
CA ILE A 111 17.13 4.24 -12.22
C ILE A 111 17.42 4.35 -10.72
N LEU A 112 17.07 3.33 -9.94
CA LEU A 112 17.38 3.29 -8.50
C LEU A 112 18.89 3.37 -8.24
N TYR A 113 19.69 2.63 -9.02
CA TYR A 113 21.14 2.69 -8.96
C TYR A 113 21.70 4.07 -9.32
N GLN A 114 21.24 4.69 -10.41
CA GLN A 114 21.67 6.04 -10.82
C GLN A 114 21.32 7.10 -9.77
N LYS A 115 20.28 6.88 -8.96
CA LYS A 115 19.92 7.73 -7.82
C LYS A 115 20.64 7.39 -6.52
N GLY A 116 21.48 6.35 -6.51
CA GLY A 116 22.17 5.90 -5.30
C GLY A 116 21.23 5.34 -4.23
N LEU A 117 20.09 4.79 -4.63
CA LEU A 117 19.08 4.23 -3.74
C LEU A 117 19.31 2.73 -3.58
N ASN A 118 19.60 2.28 -2.34
CA ASN A 118 19.80 0.86 -2.07
C ASN A 118 18.46 0.12 -1.98
N ILE A 119 18.37 -1.01 -2.68
CA ILE A 119 17.19 -1.90 -2.65
C ILE A 119 17.36 -2.90 -1.52
N ALA A 120 16.56 -2.78 -0.47
CA ALA A 120 16.52 -3.74 0.63
C ALA A 120 15.80 -5.03 0.21
N ARG A 121 14.71 -4.89 -0.55
CA ARG A 121 13.94 -6.02 -1.08
C ARG A 121 13.20 -5.58 -2.34
N MET A 122 13.15 -6.46 -3.33
CA MET A 122 12.29 -6.31 -4.50
C MET A 122 11.54 -7.62 -4.74
N ALA A 123 10.25 -7.52 -5.03
CA ALA A 123 9.40 -8.64 -5.43
C ALA A 123 8.50 -8.21 -6.58
N ASN A 124 8.32 -9.07 -7.57
CA ASN A 124 7.44 -8.82 -8.72
C ASN A 124 6.53 -10.03 -8.93
N GLU A 125 5.23 -9.79 -9.06
CA GLU A 125 4.24 -10.79 -9.44
C GLU A 125 3.50 -10.33 -10.69
N ARG A 126 3.05 -11.30 -11.48
CA ARG A 126 2.27 -11.06 -12.71
C ARG A 126 1.09 -12.01 -12.78
N SER A 127 -0.02 -11.50 -13.31
CA SER A 127 -1.23 -12.29 -13.54
C SER A 127 -1.02 -13.36 -14.61
N LYS A 128 -0.28 -13.01 -15.67
CA LYS A 128 0.13 -13.87 -16.78
C LYS A 128 1.25 -13.20 -17.57
N ILE A 129 1.89 -13.95 -18.48
CA ILE A 129 2.86 -13.40 -19.43
C ILE A 129 2.19 -12.26 -20.22
N ASN A 130 2.85 -11.10 -20.27
CA ASN A 130 2.34 -9.88 -20.92
C ASN A 130 1.01 -9.35 -20.33
N GLY A 131 0.67 -9.75 -19.09
CA GLY A 131 -0.52 -9.28 -18.38
C GLY A 131 -0.20 -8.16 -17.39
N ALA A 132 -1.16 -7.85 -16.51
CA ALA A 132 -0.94 -6.93 -15.40
C ALA A 132 0.08 -7.52 -14.42
N ALA A 133 0.99 -6.68 -13.96
CA ALA A 133 2.04 -6.98 -13.02
C ALA A 133 2.18 -5.89 -11.97
N ILE A 134 2.84 -6.25 -10.88
CA ILE A 134 3.05 -5.38 -9.75
C ILE A 134 4.41 -5.70 -9.14
N THR A 135 5.18 -4.63 -8.93
CA THR A 135 6.50 -4.68 -8.31
C THR A 135 6.44 -3.93 -6.99
N VAL A 136 6.89 -4.59 -5.93
CA VAL A 136 7.12 -4.00 -4.61
C VAL A 136 8.62 -3.83 -4.43
N CYS A 137 9.06 -2.62 -4.10
CA CYS A 137 10.47 -2.29 -3.84
C CYS A 137 10.60 -1.56 -2.51
N GLU A 138 11.21 -2.22 -1.52
CA GLU A 138 11.60 -1.60 -0.24
C GLU A 138 13.01 -1.02 -0.36
N ILE A 139 13.15 0.26 -0.02
CA ILE A 139 14.36 1.06 -0.23
C ILE A 139 14.84 1.57 1.14
N ASP A 140 16.15 1.58 1.37
CA ASP A 140 16.70 1.97 2.68
C ASP A 140 16.68 3.48 2.95
N ASN A 141 16.46 4.30 1.92
CA ASN A 141 16.49 5.75 1.97
C ASN A 141 15.10 6.34 1.75
N ILE A 142 14.84 7.48 2.40
CA ILE A 142 13.64 8.30 2.18
C ILE A 142 13.55 8.67 0.70
N ILE A 143 12.35 8.49 0.13
CA ILE A 143 12.04 8.84 -1.24
C ILE A 143 11.37 10.21 -1.28
N GLU A 144 11.88 11.09 -2.13
CA GLU A 144 11.26 12.37 -2.43
C GLU A 144 10.10 12.20 -3.43
N ASP A 145 9.05 13.03 -3.31
CA ASP A 145 7.89 12.98 -4.21
C ASP A 145 8.27 13.21 -5.69
N THR A 146 9.36 13.96 -5.93
CA THR A 146 9.93 14.20 -7.28
C THR A 146 10.39 12.90 -7.95
N PHE A 147 10.77 11.88 -7.18
CA PHE A 147 11.23 10.61 -7.69
C PHE A 147 10.11 9.78 -8.33
N LEU A 148 8.88 9.83 -7.79
CA LEU A 148 7.74 9.16 -8.42
C LEU A 148 7.44 9.72 -9.80
N SER A 149 7.58 11.05 -9.95
CA SER A 149 7.37 11.74 -11.23
C SER A 149 8.44 11.36 -12.24
N LEU A 150 9.69 11.19 -11.80
CA LEU A 150 10.78 10.65 -12.61
C LEU A 150 10.45 9.23 -13.09
N LEU A 151 10.10 8.31 -12.19
CA LEU A 151 9.84 6.91 -12.55
C LEU A 151 8.72 6.78 -13.59
N LYS A 152 7.62 7.53 -13.44
CA LYS A 152 6.53 7.54 -14.42
C LYS A 152 6.96 8.07 -15.80
N ARG A 153 7.91 9.02 -15.83
CA ARG A 153 8.42 9.58 -17.08
C ARG A 153 9.39 8.63 -17.79
N GLU A 154 10.32 8.04 -17.03
CA GLU A 154 11.35 7.17 -17.59
C GLU A 154 10.81 5.78 -17.93
N ILE A 155 9.78 5.30 -17.21
CA ILE A 155 9.14 3.99 -17.45
C ILE A 155 7.65 4.19 -17.80
N PRO A 156 7.31 4.54 -19.07
CA PRO A 156 5.94 4.89 -19.46
C PRO A 156 4.91 3.77 -19.32
N ILE A 157 5.35 2.52 -19.15
CA ILE A 157 4.46 1.36 -18.95
C ILE A 157 4.00 1.19 -17.49
N ILE A 158 4.49 2.04 -16.60
CA ILE A 158 3.96 2.13 -15.24
C ILE A 158 2.58 2.79 -15.29
N ASP A 159 1.56 2.04 -14.88
CA ASP A 159 0.19 2.52 -14.75
C ASP A 159 0.03 3.34 -13.47
N GLU A 160 0.68 2.90 -12.39
CA GLU A 160 0.57 3.52 -11.09
C GLU A 160 1.81 3.31 -10.22
N ILE A 161 2.11 4.30 -9.38
CA ILE A 161 3.07 4.18 -8.28
C ILE A 161 2.40 4.67 -7.00
N VAL A 162 2.44 3.86 -5.96
CA VAL A 162 2.11 4.25 -4.58
C VAL A 162 3.39 4.19 -3.76
N LEU A 163 3.72 5.29 -3.07
CA LEU A 163 4.78 5.31 -2.07
C LEU A 163 4.14 5.09 -0.69
N VAL A 164 4.51 4.00 -0.04
CA VAL A 164 4.22 3.77 1.38
C VAL A 164 5.45 4.19 2.16
N GLN A 165 5.35 5.32 2.85
CA GLN A 165 6.41 5.87 3.68
C GLN A 165 5.76 6.61 4.84
N THR A 166 6.16 6.25 6.07
CA THR A 166 5.77 7.00 7.26
C THR A 166 6.63 8.27 7.34
N LYS A 167 5.97 9.41 7.60
CA LYS A 167 6.64 10.69 7.88
C LYS A 167 6.97 10.80 9.37
#